data_AF-A0A0C9TMQ8-F1
#
_entry.id   AF-A0A0C9TMQ8-F1
#
_cell.length_a   1.000
_cell.length_b   1.000
_cell.length_c   1.000
_cell.angle_alpha   90.00
_cell.angle_beta   90.00
_cell.angle_gamma   90.00
#
_symmetry.space_group_name_H-M   'P 1'
#
loop_
_entity.id
_entity.type
_entity.pdbx_description
1 polymer ?
#
loop_
_entity_poly.entity_id
_entity_poly.type
_entity_poly.pdbx_seq_one_letter_code
_entity_poly.pdbx_strand_id
1 'polypeptide(L)'
;MSNDQHAIPDDASLLQAVEIPVFDFQGQSVKFRSIIADKSTVVVFIRHFFCGSCQDYVTQLSSVRPDALASAGTQVVVIGCGSYEPISQYKGRVSLPSASI
;
A
#
# COMPACT_ATOMS: atom_id res chain seq x y z
N MET A 1 -15.70 -11.65 -19.12
CA MET A 1 -14.82 -11.68 -17.94
C MET A 1 -15.64 -12.25 -16.81
N SER A 2 -15.22 -13.36 -16.20
CA SER A 2 -15.95 -13.93 -15.06
C SER A 2 -15.83 -12.93 -13.91
N ASN A 3 -16.96 -12.44 -13.41
CA ASN A 3 -17.00 -11.46 -12.31
C ASN A 3 -16.94 -12.14 -10.93
N ASP A 4 -16.34 -13.33 -10.88
CA ASP A 4 -16.12 -14.05 -9.63
C ASP A 4 -14.96 -13.39 -8.90
N GLN A 5 -15.30 -12.59 -7.91
CA GLN A 5 -14.36 -11.88 -7.02
C GLN A 5 -13.44 -12.82 -6.21
N HIS A 6 -13.68 -14.13 -6.24
CA HIS A 6 -12.87 -15.15 -5.58
C HIS A 6 -11.98 -15.96 -6.53
N ALA A 7 -12.10 -15.74 -7.85
CA ALA A 7 -11.25 -16.39 -8.82
C ALA A 7 -9.80 -15.88 -8.72
N ILE A 8 -8.83 -16.76 -8.98
CA ILE A 8 -7.43 -16.36 -9.11
C ILE A 8 -7.32 -15.41 -10.31
N PRO A 9 -6.72 -14.20 -10.15
CA PRO A 9 -6.55 -13.27 -11.27
C PRO A 9 -5.74 -13.91 -12.40
N ASP A 10 -6.20 -13.70 -13.64
CA ASP A 10 -5.44 -14.05 -14.83
C ASP A 10 -4.40 -12.98 -15.18
N ASP A 11 -3.50 -13.29 -16.11
CA ASP A 11 -2.43 -12.37 -16.53
C ASP A 11 -2.98 -11.04 -17.04
N ALA A 12 -4.13 -11.05 -17.73
CA ALA A 12 -4.78 -9.85 -18.23
C ALA A 12 -5.24 -8.93 -17.08
N SER A 13 -5.81 -9.52 -16.02
CA SER A 13 -6.23 -8.80 -14.82
C SER A 13 -5.04 -8.23 -14.06
N LEU A 14 -3.93 -8.96 -13.97
CA LEU A 14 -2.69 -8.46 -13.35
C LEU A 14 -2.09 -7.30 -14.16
N LEU A 15 -2.06 -7.40 -15.49
CA LEU A 15 -1.61 -6.32 -16.36
C LEU A 15 -2.50 -5.08 -16.26
N GLN A 16 -3.81 -5.25 -16.09
CA GLN A 16 -4.70 -4.14 -15.83
C GLN A 16 -4.45 -3.52 -14.46
N ALA A 17 -4.26 -4.34 -13.42
CA ALA A 17 -4.07 -3.90 -12.04
C ALA A 17 -2.82 -3.01 -11.88
N VAL A 18 -1.72 -3.34 -12.54
CA VAL A 18 -0.49 -2.51 -12.48
C VAL A 18 -0.64 -1.15 -13.17
N GLU A 19 -1.59 -0.99 -14.08
CA GLU A 19 -1.86 0.28 -14.74
C GLU A 19 -2.86 1.16 -13.98
N ILE A 20 -3.47 0.65 -12.90
CA ILE A 20 -4.42 1.42 -12.08
C ILE A 20 -3.70 2.59 -11.39
N PRO A 21 -4.21 3.83 -11.50
CA PRO A 21 -3.69 4.96 -10.76
C PRO A 21 -4.06 4.87 -9.28
N VAL A 22 -3.11 5.20 -8.42
CA VAL A 22 -3.30 5.46 -6.99
C VAL A 22 -2.79 6.85 -6.66
N PHE A 23 -3.25 7.43 -5.56
CA PHE A 23 -2.86 8.77 -5.15
C PHE A 23 -1.86 8.71 -4.00
N ASP A 24 -0.81 9.53 -4.07
CA ASP A 24 0.08 9.75 -2.93
C ASP A 24 -0.52 10.72 -1.91
N PHE A 25 0.18 10.91 -0.79
CA PHE A 25 -0.21 11.86 0.26
C PHE A 25 -0.35 13.34 -0.17
N GLN A 26 0.14 13.71 -1.36
CA GLN A 26 0.00 15.04 -1.97
C GLN A 26 -1.16 15.10 -2.99
N GLY A 27 -1.85 13.99 -3.23
CA GLY A 27 -2.89 13.87 -4.24
C GLY A 27 -2.36 13.70 -5.65
N GLN A 28 -1.07 13.39 -5.81
CA GLN A 28 -0.48 13.10 -7.11
C GLN A 28 -0.84 11.68 -7.53
N SER A 29 -1.39 11.57 -8.75
CA SER A 29 -1.69 10.27 -9.37
C SER A 29 -0.40 9.59 -9.82
N VAL A 30 -0.15 8.40 -9.30
CA VAL A 30 0.97 7.52 -9.64
C VAL A 30 0.42 6.15 -10.07
N LYS A 31 1.06 5.48 -11.03
CA LYS A 31 0.62 4.15 -11.45
C LYS A 31 1.01 3.12 -10.38
N PHE A 32 0.16 2.14 -10.11
CA PHE A 32 0.50 1.05 -9.19
C PHE A 32 1.81 0.34 -9.59
N ARG A 33 2.06 0.20 -10.90
CA ARG A 33 3.31 -0.32 -11.45
C ARG A 33 4.56 0.36 -10.90
N SER A 34 4.58 1.70 -10.81
CA SER A 34 5.79 2.41 -10.36
C SER A 34 6.12 2.15 -8.89
N ILE A 35 5.16 1.66 -8.11
CA ILE A 35 5.33 1.32 -6.69
C ILE A 35 6.04 -0.03 -6.51
N ILE A 36 5.79 -0.96 -7.43
CA ILE A 36 6.24 -2.35 -7.34
C ILE A 36 7.33 -2.71 -8.36
N ALA A 37 7.74 -1.76 -9.22
CA ALA A 37 8.71 -2.02 -10.28
C ALA A 37 10.16 -2.10 -9.78
N ASP A 38 10.54 -1.22 -8.86
CA ASP A 38 11.96 -1.00 -8.53
C ASP A 38 12.48 -1.88 -7.39
N LYS A 39 11.60 -2.28 -6.47
CA LYS A 39 11.94 -3.07 -5.29
C LYS A 39 10.87 -4.12 -5.05
N SER A 40 11.25 -5.21 -4.41
CA SER A 40 10.27 -6.15 -3.86
C SER A 40 9.38 -5.37 -2.89
N THR A 41 8.07 -5.39 -3.10
CA THR A 41 7.14 -4.55 -2.34
C THR A 41 6.06 -5.41 -1.71
N VAL A 42 5.96 -5.34 -0.39
CA VAL A 42 4.81 -5.85 0.36
C VAL A 42 3.76 -4.75 0.36
N VAL A 43 2.67 -4.95 -0.39
CA VAL A 43 1.55 -4.01 -0.45
C VAL A 43 0.48 -4.43 0.56
N VAL A 44 0.08 -3.50 1.42
CA VAL A 44 -0.93 -3.69 2.45
C VAL A 44 -2.13 -2.80 2.16
N PHE A 45 -3.24 -3.40 1.77
CA PHE A 45 -4.50 -2.68 1.57
C PHE A 45 -5.25 -2.57 2.90
N ILE A 46 -5.44 -1.35 3.40
CA ILE A 46 -6.24 -1.10 4.61
C ILE A 46 -7.69 -0.77 4.25
N ARG A 47 -8.60 -1.20 5.11
CA ARG A 47 -10.04 -0.99 4.88
C ARG A 47 -10.45 0.47 5.04
N HIS A 48 -9.97 1.17 6.08
CA HIS A 48 -10.32 2.56 6.34
C HIS A 48 -9.19 3.30 7.07
N PHE A 49 -8.95 4.55 6.69
CA PHE A 49 -8.17 5.47 7.51
C PHE A 49 -8.89 5.72 8.84
N PHE A 50 -8.12 5.88 9.93
CA PHE A 50 -8.62 6.13 11.29
C PHE A 50 -9.50 5.05 11.94
N CYS A 51 -9.62 3.87 11.31
CA CYS A 51 -10.12 2.67 11.97
C CYS A 51 -9.10 2.17 13.00
N GLY A 52 -9.52 1.91 14.24
CA GLY A 52 -8.63 1.42 15.31
C GLY A 52 -7.91 0.14 14.94
N SER A 53 -8.63 -0.86 14.41
CA SER A 53 -8.03 -2.12 13.97
C SER A 53 -7.01 -1.94 12.84
N CYS A 54 -7.27 -1.03 11.88
CA CYS A 54 -6.30 -0.74 10.81
C CYS A 54 -5.07 0.01 11.37
N GLN A 55 -5.27 0.95 12.29
CA GLN A 55 -4.17 1.67 12.96
C GLN A 55 -3.28 0.73 13.76
N ASP A 56 -3.87 -0.16 14.56
CA ASP A 56 -3.13 -1.14 15.34
C ASP A 56 -2.32 -2.06 14.41
N TYR A 57 -2.92 -2.54 13.32
CA TYR A 57 -2.24 -3.38 12.34
C TYR A 57 -1.06 -2.66 11.69
N VAL A 58 -1.26 -1.41 11.23
CA VAL A 58 -0.21 -0.61 10.60
C VAL A 58 0.90 -0.21 11.59
N THR A 59 0.55 0.00 12.87
CA THR A 59 1.51 0.26 13.95
C THR A 59 2.32 -0.99 14.29
N GLN A 60 1.71 -2.17 14.24
CA GLN A 60 2.46 -3.42 14.36
C GLN A 60 3.40 -3.63 13.17
N LEU A 61 2.97 -3.31 11.95
CA LEU A 61 3.84 -3.34 10.78
C LEU A 61 5.05 -2.40 10.92
N SER A 62 4.90 -1.25 11.58
CA SER A 62 6.04 -0.36 11.82
C SER A 62 7.08 -0.92 12.79
N SER A 63 6.77 -1.99 13.53
CA SER A 63 7.74 -2.70 14.37
C SER A 63 8.65 -3.65 13.58
N VAL A 64 8.36 -3.88 12.29
CA VAL A 64 9.23 -4.67 11.40
C VAL A 64 10.58 -3.98 11.30
N ARG A 65 11.64 -4.76 11.54
CA ARG A 65 13.03 -4.33 11.52
C ARG A 65 13.41 -3.67 10.19
N PRO A 66 13.69 -2.35 10.17
CA PRO A 66 14.04 -1.64 8.93
C PRO A 66 15.31 -2.18 8.27
N ASP A 67 16.26 -2.67 9.06
CA ASP A 67 17.52 -3.26 8.59
C ASP A 67 17.30 -4.61 7.90
N ALA A 68 16.33 -5.40 8.36
CA ALA A 68 15.95 -6.65 7.71
C ALA A 68 15.27 -6.39 6.35
N LEU A 69 14.37 -5.40 6.28
CA LEU A 69 13.74 -4.98 5.01
C LEU A 69 14.78 -4.45 4.02
N ALA A 70 15.69 -3.60 4.48
CA ALA A 70 16.77 -3.07 3.66
C ALA A 70 17.69 -4.18 3.13
N SER A 71 18.09 -5.12 3.99
CA SER A 71 18.94 -6.27 3.60
C SER A 71 18.25 -7.19 2.60
N ALA A 72 16.92 -7.29 2.67
CA ALA A 72 16.10 -8.05 1.72
C ALA A 72 15.74 -7.26 0.45
N GLY A 73 16.20 -6.01 0.29
CA GLY A 73 15.81 -5.15 -0.82
C GLY A 73 14.30 -4.95 -0.93
N THR A 74 13.59 -5.03 0.20
CA THR A 74 12.13 -5.06 0.26
C THR A 74 11.60 -3.80 0.95
N GLN A 75 10.45 -3.31 0.49
CA GLN A 75 9.72 -2.20 1.12
C GLN A 75 8.30 -2.63 1.48
N VAL A 76 7.68 -1.91 2.43
CA VAL A 76 6.27 -2.10 2.81
C VAL A 76 5.51 -0.85 2.43
N VAL A 77 4.48 -0.98 1.61
CA VAL A 77 3.62 0.14 1.19
C VAL A 77 2.21 -0.10 1.68
N VAL A 78 1.63 0.89 2.35
CA VAL A 78 0.23 0.86 2.80
C VAL A 78 -0.63 1.66 1.83
N ILE A 79 -1.70 1.06 1.30
CA ILE A 79 -2.68 1.72 0.42
C ILE A 79 -4.05 1.67 1.10
N GLY A 80 -4.68 2.82 1.29
CA GLY A 80 -6.06 2.90 1.81
C GLY A 80 -7.08 3.09 0.69
N CYS A 81 -8.37 2.89 1.03
CA CYS A 81 -9.46 3.26 0.14
C CYS A 81 -9.92 4.70 0.40
N GLY A 82 -10.40 5.37 -0.65
CA GLY A 82 -10.99 6.70 -0.56
C GLY A 82 -10.06 7.79 -1.09
N SER A 83 -10.19 8.97 -0.53
CA SER A 83 -9.45 10.16 -0.97
C SER A 83 -8.09 10.27 -0.27
N TYR A 84 -7.17 11.09 -0.79
CA TYR A 84 -5.77 11.14 -0.35
C TYR A 84 -5.56 12.02 0.91
N GLU A 85 -6.47 12.95 1.19
CA GLU A 85 -6.36 13.94 2.26
C GLU A 85 -6.08 13.32 3.65
N PRO A 86 -6.66 12.17 4.02
CA PRO A 86 -6.37 11.48 5.29
C PRO A 86 -4.94 10.98 5.45
N ILE A 87 -4.21 10.71 4.35
CA ILE A 87 -2.94 9.96 4.36
C ILE A 87 -1.90 10.68 5.21
N SER A 88 -1.75 12.00 5.02
CA SER A 88 -0.77 12.81 5.75
C SER A 88 -0.99 12.77 7.25
N GLN A 89 -2.24 12.91 7.71
CA GLN A 89 -2.58 12.84 9.13
C GLN A 89 -2.48 11.40 9.67
N TYR A 90 -2.86 10.41 8.86
CA TYR A 90 -2.78 9.00 9.25
C TYR A 90 -1.34 8.58 9.51
N LYS A 91 -0.39 8.99 8.65
CA LYS A 91 1.06 8.77 8.83
C LYS A 91 1.59 9.37 10.14
N GLY A 92 1.05 10.50 10.59
CA GLY A 92 1.42 11.08 11.90
C GLY A 92 0.96 10.25 13.10
N ARG A 93 -0.03 9.37 12.94
CA ARG A 93 -0.58 8.52 14.00
C ARG A 93 0.04 7.13 14.06
N VAL A 94 0.57 6.65 12.94
CA VAL A 94 1.23 5.34 12.84
C VAL A 94 2.73 5.58 12.68
N SER A 95 3.57 5.03 13.55
CA SER A 95 5.03 5.28 13.56
C SER A 95 5.78 4.58 12.41
N LEU A 96 5.26 4.63 11.19
CA LEU A 96 5.83 3.95 10.03
C LEU A 96 7.11 4.65 9.51
N PRO A 97 8.27 3.95 9.47
CA PRO A 97 9.45 4.43 8.78
C PRO A 97 9.24 4.31 7.26
N SER A 98 8.86 5.43 6.64
CA SER A 98 9.00 5.73 5.21
C SER A 98 8.61 4.64 4.21
N ALA A 99 7.30 4.47 3.98
CA ALA A 99 6.71 4.14 2.67
C ALA A 99 5.18 4.19 2.78
N SER A 100 4.66 5.41 2.76
CA SER A 100 3.23 5.66 2.55
C SER A 100 3.11 6.27 1.17
N ILE A 101 2.33 5.63 0.31
CA ILE A 101 1.75 6.35 -0.83
C ILE A 101 0.35 6.67 -0.37
#